data_AF-A0A7K3H9P8-F1
#
_entry.id   AF-A0A7K3H9P8-F1
#
_cell.length_a   1.000
_cell.length_b   1.000
_cell.length_c   1.000
_cell.angle_alpha   90.00
_cell.angle_beta   90.00
_cell.angle_gamma   90.00
#
_symmetry.space_group_name_H-M   'P 1'
#
loop_
_entity.id
_entity.type
_entity.pdbx_description
1 polymer ?
#
loop_
_entity_poly.entity_id
_entity_poly.type
_entity_poly.pdbx_seq_one_letter_code
_entity_poly.pdbx_strand_id
1 'polypeptide(L)'
;AAAFHTAVAAATAALVERAVAEGAPRTVCLAGGCFQNHRLLTEVSALLRDRGLRVLTGSAVPVGDGGISYGQAAVAAALLRA
;
A
#
# COMPACT_ATOMS: atom_id res chain seq x y z
N ALA A 1 -7.81 14.73 -15.57
CA ALA A 1 -6.90 14.14 -14.57
C ALA A 1 -7.63 13.45 -13.40
N ALA A 2 -8.67 14.06 -12.81
CA ALA A 2 -9.38 13.49 -11.66
C ALA A 2 -9.99 12.10 -11.94
N ALA A 3 -10.73 11.96 -13.04
CA ALA A 3 -11.33 10.67 -13.43
C ALA A 3 -10.31 9.53 -13.56
N PHE A 4 -9.10 9.82 -14.04
CA PHE A 4 -8.02 8.85 -14.11
C PHE A 4 -7.56 8.38 -12.72
N HIS A 5 -7.34 9.31 -11.78
CA HIS A 5 -6.95 8.94 -10.41
C HIS A 5 -8.03 8.11 -9.73
N THR A 6 -9.30 8.49 -9.90
CA THR A 6 -10.44 7.73 -9.35
C THR A 6 -10.54 6.34 -9.95
N ALA A 7 -10.34 6.18 -11.27
CA ALA A 7 -10.32 4.87 -11.90
C ALA A 7 -9.18 3.99 -11.38
N VAL A 8 -7.97 4.54 -11.25
CA VAL A 8 -6.81 3.82 -10.69
C VAL A 8 -7.06 3.43 -9.23
N ALA A 9 -7.63 4.32 -8.42
CA ALA A 9 -7.94 4.05 -7.03
C ALA A 9 -8.98 2.94 -6.87
N ALA A 10 -10.06 2.99 -7.66
CA ALA A 10 -11.10 1.95 -7.66
C ALA A 10 -10.56 0.60 -8.13
N ALA A 11 -9.78 0.57 -9.21
CA ALA A 11 -9.16 -0.65 -9.71
C ALA A 11 -8.19 -1.26 -8.67
N THR A 12 -7.40 -0.42 -8.00
CA THR A 12 -6.48 -0.86 -6.94
C THR A 12 -7.26 -1.49 -5.78
N ALA A 13 -8.32 -0.83 -5.32
CA ALA A 13 -9.15 -1.34 -4.23
C ALA A 13 -9.80 -2.70 -4.58
N ALA A 14 -10.33 -2.84 -5.79
CA ALA A 14 -10.93 -4.10 -6.25
C ALA A 14 -9.91 -5.25 -6.34
N LEU A 15 -8.68 -4.97 -6.79
CA LEU A 15 -7.60 -5.96 -6.83
C LEU A 15 -7.18 -6.41 -5.43
N VAL A 16 -7.11 -5.48 -4.47
CA VAL A 16 -6.80 -5.79 -3.07
C VAL A 16 -7.91 -6.64 -2.44
N GLU A 17 -9.18 -6.31 -2.68
CA GLU A 17 -10.30 -7.14 -2.21
C GLU A 17 -10.23 -8.57 -2.73
N ARG A 18 -9.93 -8.72 -4.03
CA ARG A 18 -9.78 -10.03 -4.63
C ARG A 18 -8.65 -10.82 -3.97
N ALA A 19 -7.48 -10.19 -3.78
CA ALA A 19 -6.35 -10.83 -3.11
C ALA A 19 -6.70 -11.27 -1.66
N VAL A 20 -7.45 -10.44 -0.92
CA VAL A 20 -7.91 -10.77 0.44
C VAL A 20 -8.92 -11.93 0.42
N ALA A 21 -9.83 -11.94 -0.55
CA ALA A 21 -10.76 -13.05 -0.74
C ALA A 21 -10.03 -14.37 -1.09
N GLU A 22 -8.89 -14.28 -1.77
CA GLU A 22 -8.00 -15.40 -2.10
C GLU A 22 -7.06 -15.81 -0.94
N GLY A 23 -7.15 -15.15 0.22
CA GLY A 23 -6.42 -15.52 1.44
C GLY A 23 -5.29 -14.58 1.84
N ALA A 24 -5.11 -13.44 1.15
CA ALA A 24 -4.14 -12.43 1.59
C ALA A 24 -4.56 -11.78 2.93
N PRO A 25 -3.59 -11.28 3.72
CA PRO A 25 -3.90 -10.59 4.97
C PRO A 25 -4.78 -9.35 4.80
N ARG A 26 -5.65 -9.09 5.78
CA ARG A 26 -6.49 -7.88 5.82
C ARG A 26 -5.74 -6.59 6.17
N THR A 27 -4.44 -6.69 6.45
CA THR A 27 -3.55 -5.55 6.67
C THR A 27 -2.80 -5.25 5.38
N VAL A 28 -3.01 -4.06 4.82
CA VAL A 28 -2.50 -3.63 3.52
C VAL A 28 -1.51 -2.49 3.73
N CYS A 29 -0.33 -2.59 3.14
CA CYS A 29 0.67 -1.52 3.13
C CYS A 29 0.69 -0.84 1.75
N LEU A 30 0.51 0.49 1.72
CA LEU A 30 0.65 1.30 0.52
C LEU A 30 2.05 1.92 0.49
N ALA A 31 2.85 1.53 -0.51
CA ALA A 31 4.22 2.00 -0.70
C ALA A 31 4.58 2.07 -2.19
N GLY A 32 5.72 2.65 -2.52
CA GLY A 32 6.16 2.98 -3.87
C GLY A 32 5.95 4.46 -4.21
N GLY A 33 6.72 4.97 -5.18
CA GLY A 33 6.71 6.39 -5.57
C GLY A 33 5.32 6.91 -5.99
N CYS A 34 4.45 6.06 -6.55
CA CYS A 34 3.08 6.42 -6.91
C CYS A 34 2.26 6.94 -5.71
N PHE A 35 2.50 6.41 -4.51
CA PHE A 35 1.77 6.83 -3.29
C PHE A 35 2.36 8.09 -2.63
N GLN A 36 3.38 8.71 -3.22
CA GLN A 36 3.72 10.11 -2.91
C GLN A 36 2.64 11.08 -3.44
N ASN A 37 1.83 10.64 -4.41
CA ASN A 37 0.65 11.37 -4.85
C ASN A 37 -0.42 11.31 -3.75
N HIS A 38 -0.57 12.42 -3.03
CA HIS A 38 -1.49 12.54 -1.89
C HIS A 38 -2.94 12.20 -2.28
N ARG A 39 -3.38 12.56 -3.48
CA ARG A 39 -4.74 12.25 -3.96
C ARG A 39 -4.93 10.74 -4.10
N LEU A 40 -4.00 10.07 -4.77
CA LEU A 40 -4.07 8.62 -4.95
C LEU A 40 -3.99 7.88 -3.60
N LEU A 41 -3.06 8.28 -2.73
CA LEU A 41 -2.93 7.71 -1.39
C LEU A 41 -4.22 7.86 -0.58
N THR A 42 -4.82 9.05 -0.59
CA THR A 42 -6.05 9.32 0.18
C THR A 42 -7.23 8.53 -0.36
N GLU A 43 -7.45 8.53 -1.69
CA GLU A 43 -8.58 7.82 -2.31
C GLU A 43 -8.47 6.30 -2.11
N VAL A 44 -7.30 5.70 -2.36
CA VAL A 44 -7.08 4.26 -2.13
C VAL A 44 -7.23 3.92 -0.65
N SER A 45 -6.65 4.72 0.25
CA SER A 45 -6.75 4.46 1.69
C SER A 45 -8.19 4.49 2.19
N ALA A 46 -8.99 5.46 1.73
CA ALA A 46 -10.41 5.56 2.10
C ALA A 46 -11.18 4.33 1.59
N LEU A 47 -11.04 4.02 0.30
CA LEU A 47 -11.71 2.87 -0.32
C LEU A 47 -11.40 1.54 0.39
N LEU A 48 -10.16 1.32 0.79
CA LEU A 48 -9.76 0.09 1.50
C LEU A 48 -10.26 0.08 2.95
N ARG A 49 -10.24 1.22 3.65
CA ARG A 49 -10.77 1.32 5.03
C ARG A 49 -12.27 1.08 5.09
N ASP A 50 -13.03 1.60 4.12
CA ASP A 50 -14.48 1.37 4.02
C ASP A 50 -14.82 -0.12 3.85
N ARG A 51 -13.88 -0.91 3.31
CA ARG A 51 -13.98 -2.38 3.17
C ARG A 51 -13.50 -3.14 4.42
N GLY A 52 -13.25 -2.41 5.51
CA GLY A 52 -12.78 -2.95 6.78
C GLY A 52 -11.35 -3.49 6.73
N LEU A 53 -10.50 -2.97 5.84
CA LEU A 53 -9.08 -3.32 5.78
C LEU A 53 -8.25 -2.36 6.64
N ARG A 54 -7.20 -2.89 7.28
CA ARG A 54 -6.24 -2.07 8.01
C ARG A 54 -5.21 -1.54 7.02
N VAL A 55 -5.18 -0.23 6.79
CA VAL A 55 -4.27 0.41 5.84
C VAL A 55 -3.08 1.05 6.56
N LEU A 56 -1.87 0.68 6.15
CA LEU A 56 -0.59 1.23 6.58
C LEU A 56 0.08 1.98 5.42
N THR A 57 0.89 2.99 5.73
CA THR A 57 1.74 3.71 4.78
C THR A 57 3.02 4.14 5.49
N GLY A 58 4.08 4.48 4.75
CA GLY A 58 5.34 4.96 5.32
C GLY A 58 5.17 6.31 6.04
N SER A 59 5.90 6.49 7.14
CA SER A 59 5.94 7.73 7.93
C SER A 59 7.37 8.24 8.14
N ALA A 60 8.21 7.45 8.80
CA ALA A 60 9.60 7.81 9.11
C ALA A 60 10.57 7.52 7.94
N VAL A 61 10.20 6.59 7.06
CA VAL A 61 10.99 6.20 5.88
C VAL A 61 10.18 6.56 4.64
N PRO A 62 10.81 7.14 3.59
CA PRO A 62 10.12 7.46 2.35
C PRO A 62 9.44 6.22 1.76
N VAL A 63 8.22 6.38 1.25
CA VAL A 63 7.49 5.30 0.58
C VAL A 63 8.11 4.91 -0.77
N GLY A 64 8.90 5.78 -1.39
CA GLY A 64 9.56 5.54 -2.68
C GLY A 64 10.97 4.94 -2.55
N ASP A 65 11.76 5.07 -3.60
CA ASP A 65 13.06 4.37 -3.73
C ASP A 65 14.07 4.71 -2.63
N GLY A 66 14.00 5.91 -2.06
CA GLY A 66 14.81 6.31 -0.91
C GLY A 66 14.60 5.44 0.35
N GLY A 67 13.52 4.65 0.41
CA GLY A 67 13.24 3.69 1.48
C GLY A 67 13.58 2.23 1.17
N ILE A 68 14.01 1.91 -0.05
CA ILE A 68 14.21 0.50 -0.48
C ILE A 68 15.29 -0.18 0.36
N SER A 69 16.43 0.48 0.60
CA SER A 69 17.53 -0.11 1.37
C SER A 69 17.12 -0.45 2.81
N TYR A 70 16.23 0.35 3.42
CA TYR A 70 15.66 0.06 4.73
C TYR A 70 14.79 -1.21 4.68
N GLY A 71 13.93 -1.35 3.67
CA GLY A 71 13.12 -2.55 3.49
C GLY A 71 13.97 -3.81 3.28
N GLN A 72 15.03 -3.71 2.46
CA GLN A 72 15.98 -4.80 2.25
C GLN A 72 16.67 -5.23 3.55
N ALA A 73 17.15 -4.27 4.34
CA ALA A 73 17.78 -4.55 5.63
C ALA A 73 16.79 -5.20 6.63
N ALA A 74 15.55 -4.71 6.69
CA ALA A 74 14.52 -5.27 7.57
C ALA A 74 14.14 -6.72 7.20
N VAL A 75 13.98 -7.01 5.90
CA VAL A 75 13.73 -8.37 5.41
C VAL A 75 14.91 -9.29 5.72
N ALA A 76 16.14 -8.86 5.42
CA ALA A 76 17.34 -9.64 5.73
C ALA A 76 17.46 -9.94 7.23
N ALA A 77 17.23 -8.93 8.08
CA ALA A 77 17.25 -9.11 9.54
C ALA A 77 16.16 -10.08 10.04
N ALA A 78 14.99 -10.10 9.42
CA ALA A 78 13.92 -11.05 9.76
C ALA A 78 14.28 -12.48 9.33
N LEU A 79 14.86 -12.66 8.13
CA LEU A 79 15.28 -13.97 7.62
C LEU A 79 16.44 -14.58 8.42
N LEU A 80 17.39 -13.76 8.88
CA LEU A 80 18.52 -14.23 9.69
C LEU A 80 18.14 -14.57 11.14
N ARG A 81 16.95 -14.15 11.59
CA ARG A 81 16.40 -14.46 12.92
C ARG A 81 15.52 -15.72 12.94
N ALA A 82 15.15 -16.24 11.77
CA ALA A 82 14.40 -17.48 11.60
C ALA A 82 15.34 -18.69 11.61
#